data_AF-A0A4V6RQN4-F1
#
_entry.id   AF-A0A4V6RQN4-F1
#
_cell.length_a   1.000
_cell.length_b   1.000
_cell.length_c   1.000
_cell.angle_alpha   90.00
_cell.angle_beta   90.00
_cell.angle_gamma   90.00
#
_symmetry.space_group_name_H-M   'P 1'
#
loop_
_entity.id
_entity.type
_entity.pdbx_description
1 polymer ?
#
loop_
_entity_poly.entity_id
_entity_poly.type
_entity_poly.pdbx_seq_one_letter_code
_entity_poly.pdbx_strand_id
1 'polypeptide(L)'
;MRDGVEVFEAFPEVNEMIFRTDNGHSLEANSLRLNLKDFATVDLIKNYTDLCRHEIVISSKTLCDFLSQAESRQETQERHMGSTNRIRPGVQKRRRPVTPDSDTQSEEETKRVRYDDSEYYPSSSPIRLNG
;
A
#
# COMPACT_ATOMS: atom_id res chain seq x y z
N MET A 1 -7.80 -25.92 -13.79
CA MET A 1 -7.25 -25.68 -15.16
C MET A 1 -8.41 -25.57 -16.15
N ARG A 2 -8.69 -24.37 -16.64
CA ARG A 2 -9.41 -24.15 -17.91
C ARG A 2 -8.43 -23.42 -18.82
N ASP A 3 -8.30 -23.88 -20.05
CA ASP A 3 -7.50 -23.22 -21.11
C ASP A 3 -6.01 -22.99 -20.79
N GLY A 4 -5.38 -23.89 -20.03
CA GLY A 4 -3.94 -23.82 -19.74
C GLY A 4 -3.51 -22.68 -18.81
N VAL A 5 -4.47 -21.91 -18.28
CA VAL A 5 -4.23 -20.87 -17.28
C VAL A 5 -4.59 -21.43 -15.90
N GLU A 6 -3.66 -21.28 -14.96
CA GLU A 6 -3.91 -21.57 -13.55
C GLU A 6 -4.80 -20.45 -12.99
N VAL A 7 -6.09 -20.75 -12.82
CA VAL A 7 -7.08 -19.82 -12.27
C VAL A 7 -7.23 -20.12 -10.79
N PHE A 8 -6.87 -19.15 -9.95
CA PHE A 8 -7.15 -19.19 -8.53
C PHE A 8 -8.58 -18.68 -8.29
N GLU A 9 -9.44 -19.53 -7.75
CA GLU A 9 -10.75 -19.12 -7.26
C GLU A 9 -10.63 -18.75 -5.78
N ALA A 10 -11.03 -17.52 -5.44
CA ALA A 10 -11.14 -17.11 -4.04
C ALA A 10 -12.39 -17.75 -3.45
N PHE A 11 -12.22 -18.57 -2.41
CA PHE A 11 -13.32 -19.10 -1.62
C PHE A 11 -13.51 -18.24 -0.37
N PRO A 12 -14.73 -17.74 -0.09
CA PRO A 12 -15.01 -17.03 1.14
C PRO A 12 -15.26 -18.08 2.22
N GLU A 13 -14.22 -18.60 2.84
CA GLU A 13 -14.40 -19.27 4.13
C GLU A 13 -13.90 -18.36 5.24
N VAL A 14 -14.78 -17.45 5.64
CA VAL A 14 -14.67 -16.76 6.92
C VAL A 14 -15.79 -17.30 7.78
N ASN A 15 -15.49 -18.27 8.65
CA ASN A 15 -16.30 -18.44 9.85
C ASN A 15 -16.18 -17.10 10.58
N GLU A 16 -17.24 -16.28 10.55
CA GLU A 16 -17.25 -14.93 11.13
C GLU A 16 -16.99 -15.01 12.63
N MET A 17 -15.72 -15.04 13.00
CA MET A 17 -15.31 -15.05 14.40
C MET A 17 -15.35 -13.62 14.90
N ILE A 18 -16.38 -13.33 15.69
CA ILE A 18 -16.63 -12.00 16.24
C ILE A 18 -15.69 -11.79 17.43
N PHE A 19 -14.78 -10.81 17.33
CA PHE A 19 -13.83 -10.47 18.40
C PHE A 19 -14.28 -9.28 19.25
N ARG A 20 -15.30 -8.54 18.82
CA ARG A 20 -15.80 -7.31 19.43
C ARG A 20 -17.31 -7.33 19.48
N THR A 21 -17.87 -6.85 20.58
CA THR A 21 -19.29 -6.49 20.66
C THR A 21 -19.57 -5.20 19.89
N ASP A 22 -20.84 -4.90 19.63
CA ASP A 22 -21.26 -3.65 18.97
C ASP A 22 -20.83 -2.39 19.75
N ASN A 23 -20.58 -2.53 21.05
CA ASN A 23 -20.09 -1.46 21.92
C ASN A 23 -18.54 -1.36 21.93
N GLY A 24 -17.85 -2.15 21.11
CA GLY A 24 -16.38 -2.15 20.99
C GLY A 24 -15.64 -2.95 22.07
N HIS A 25 -16.34 -3.62 22.99
CA HIS A 25 -15.70 -4.46 24.01
C HIS A 25 -15.26 -5.81 23.46
N SER A 26 -14.15 -6.34 23.99
CA SER A 26 -13.62 -7.66 23.65
C SER A 26 -14.56 -8.79 24.07
N LEU A 27 -14.60 -9.83 23.24
CA LEU A 27 -15.24 -11.10 23.56
C LEU A 27 -14.17 -12.08 24.06
N GLU A 28 -14.00 -12.18 25.38
CA GLU A 28 -12.91 -12.92 26.06
C GLU A 28 -12.77 -14.41 25.65
N ALA A 29 -13.83 -15.02 25.11
CA ALA A 29 -13.80 -16.41 24.66
C ALA A 29 -12.95 -16.63 23.39
N ASN A 30 -12.66 -15.55 22.64
CA ASN A 30 -12.08 -15.65 21.30
C ASN A 30 -10.62 -15.18 21.25
N SER A 31 -9.82 -15.84 20.40
CA SER A 31 -8.44 -15.42 20.10
C SER A 31 -8.17 -15.56 18.60
N LEU A 32 -7.44 -14.60 18.04
CA LEU A 32 -6.97 -14.66 16.67
C LEU A 32 -5.68 -15.49 16.67
N ARG A 33 -5.69 -16.59 15.91
CA ARG A 33 -4.58 -17.53 15.81
C ARG A 33 -4.08 -17.55 14.36
N LEU A 34 -2.80 -17.23 14.17
CA LEU A 34 -2.17 -17.18 12.87
C LEU A 34 -1.02 -18.18 12.84
N ASN A 35 -1.08 -19.17 11.96
CA ASN A 35 0.03 -20.09 11.78
C ASN A 35 1.01 -19.50 10.76
N LEU A 36 2.29 -19.40 11.13
CA LEU A 36 3.30 -18.79 10.25
C LEU A 36 3.49 -19.56 8.94
N LYS A 37 3.20 -20.86 8.93
CA LYS A 37 3.28 -21.68 7.71
C LYS A 37 2.35 -21.17 6.61
N ASP A 38 1.22 -20.57 6.98
CA ASP A 38 0.20 -20.12 6.02
C ASP A 38 0.65 -18.86 5.26
N PHE A 39 1.71 -18.21 5.75
CA PHE A 39 2.33 -17.01 5.15
C PHE A 39 3.73 -17.28 4.59
N ALA A 40 4.17 -18.54 4.57
CA ALA A 40 5.49 -18.95 4.14
C ALA A 40 5.46 -19.66 2.79
N THR A 41 6.53 -19.53 2.00
CA THR A 41 6.70 -20.33 0.79
C THR A 41 6.98 -21.79 1.13
N VAL A 42 6.66 -22.70 0.22
CA VAL A 42 6.91 -24.13 0.39
C VAL A 42 8.40 -24.42 0.68
N ASP A 43 9.32 -23.69 0.05
CA ASP A 43 10.75 -23.84 0.28
C ASP A 43 11.17 -23.35 1.67
N LEU A 44 10.55 -22.26 2.16
CA LEU A 44 10.80 -21.76 3.51
C LEU A 44 10.32 -22.76 4.57
N ILE A 45 9.14 -23.37 4.38
CA ILE A 45 8.59 -24.39 5.29
C ILE A 45 9.47 -25.65 5.33
N LYS A 46 10.04 -26.06 4.19
CA LYS A 46 10.96 -27.21 4.14
C LYS A 46 12.25 -26.94 4.90
N ASN A 47 12.79 -25.72 4.79
CA ASN A 47 14.02 -25.33 5.48
C ASN A 47 13.81 -25.12 6.98
N TYR A 48 12.60 -24.76 7.39
CA TYR A 48 12.23 -24.50 8.78
C TYR A 48 11.01 -25.34 9.18
N THR A 49 11.26 -26.61 9.50
CA THR A 49 10.19 -27.56 9.86
C THR A 49 9.46 -27.18 11.16
N ASP A 50 10.04 -26.31 11.97
CA ASP A 50 9.45 -25.77 13.18
C ASP A 50 8.44 -24.65 12.91
N LEU A 51 8.46 -23.99 11.74
CA LEU A 51 7.52 -22.91 11.39
C LEU A 51 6.06 -23.35 11.53
N CYS A 52 5.77 -24.62 11.26
CA CYS A 52 4.44 -25.23 11.44
C CYS A 52 3.93 -25.21 12.89
N ARG A 53 4.84 -25.16 13.86
CA ARG A 53 4.56 -25.08 15.30
C ARG A 53 4.54 -23.65 15.82
N HIS A 54 5.00 -22.70 15.01
CA HIS A 54 5.01 -21.29 15.38
C HIS A 54 3.67 -20.67 15.05
N GLU A 55 2.93 -20.35 16.11
CA GLU A 55 1.65 -19.69 16.04
C GLU A 55 1.72 -18.34 16.74
N ILE A 56 1.20 -17.31 16.08
CA ILE A 56 0.93 -16.03 16.70
C ILE A 56 -0.49 -16.09 17.27
N VAL A 57 -0.60 -15.99 18.58
CA VAL A 57 -1.88 -15.95 19.29
C VAL A 57 -2.11 -14.53 19.81
N ILE A 58 -3.17 -13.89 19.33
CA ILE A 58 -3.59 -12.56 19.76
C ILE A 58 -4.92 -12.70 20.48
N SER A 59 -4.95 -12.36 21.77
CA SER A 59 -6.21 -12.39 22.53
C SER A 59 -7.22 -11.39 21.95
N SER A 60 -8.52 -11.66 22.08
CA SER A 60 -9.56 -10.71 21.68
C SER A 60 -9.34 -9.34 22.33
N LYS A 61 -8.96 -9.29 23.61
CA LYS A 61 -8.63 -8.04 24.32
C LYS A 61 -7.52 -7.27 23.61
N THR A 62 -6.38 -7.92 23.37
CA THR A 62 -5.24 -7.28 22.70
C THR A 62 -5.59 -6.80 21.29
N LEU A 63 -6.35 -7.61 20.54
CA LEU A 63 -6.83 -7.23 19.22
C LEU A 63 -7.72 -5.99 19.29
N CYS A 64 -8.63 -5.93 20.26
CA CYS A 64 -9.48 -4.77 20.49
C CYS A 64 -8.66 -3.54 20.86
N ASP A 65 -7.65 -3.67 21.71
CA ASP A 65 -6.80 -2.53 22.09
C ASP A 65 -6.05 -1.97 20.87
N PHE A 66 -5.58 -2.82 19.95
CA PHE A 66 -4.91 -2.38 18.72
C PHE A 66 -5.85 -1.64 17.78
N LEU A 67 -7.04 -2.20 17.56
CA LEU A 67 -8.03 -1.62 16.69
C LEU A 67 -8.52 -0.27 17.24
N SER A 68 -8.77 -0.14 18.54
CA SER A 68 -9.14 1.13 19.18
C SER A 68 -8.06 2.20 19.05
N GLN A 69 -6.79 1.80 19.18
CA GLN A 69 -5.67 2.71 18.94
C GLN A 69 -5.58 3.16 17.48
N ALA A 70 -5.80 2.25 16.53
CA ALA A 70 -5.79 2.56 15.11
C ALA A 70 -6.93 3.52 14.74
N GLU A 71 -8.15 3.24 15.21
CA GLU A 71 -9.34 4.09 15.02
C GLU A 71 -9.10 5.50 15.59
N SER A 72 -8.54 5.60 16.80
CA SER A 72 -8.22 6.90 17.42
C SER A 72 -7.19 7.70 16.61
N ARG A 73 -6.17 7.02 16.05
CA ARG A 73 -5.18 7.65 15.16
C ARG A 73 -5.80 8.12 13.86
N GLN A 74 -6.68 7.30 13.27
CA GLN A 74 -7.40 7.66 12.06
C GLN A 74 -8.31 8.86 12.30
N GLU A 75 -9.09 8.87 13.39
CA GLU A 75 -9.95 9.99 13.75
C GLU A 75 -9.14 11.29 13.93
N THR A 76 -7.98 11.19 14.58
CA THR A 76 -7.04 12.32 14.72
C THR A 76 -6.57 12.81 13.35
N GLN A 77 -6.22 11.90 12.43
CA GLN A 77 -5.79 12.24 11.08
C GLN A 77 -6.90 12.89 10.26
N GLU A 78 -8.13 12.38 10.33
CA GLU A 78 -9.30 12.96 9.66
C GLU A 78 -9.63 14.36 10.20
N ARG A 79 -9.53 14.57 11.52
CA ARG A 79 -9.63 15.92 12.12
C ARG A 79 -8.51 16.85 11.64
N HIS A 80 -7.32 16.30 11.39
CA HIS A 80 -6.19 17.03 10.81
C HIS A 80 -6.19 17.10 9.28
N MET A 81 -7.16 16.51 8.57
CA MET A 81 -7.41 16.79 7.14
C MET A 81 -7.93 18.23 6.90
N GLY A 82 -7.88 19.10 7.91
CA GLY A 82 -7.96 20.55 7.81
C GLY A 82 -6.73 21.30 8.36
N SER A 83 -5.65 20.61 8.75
CA SER A 83 -4.40 21.25 9.14
C SER A 83 -3.66 21.76 7.90
N THR A 84 -4.25 22.78 7.29
CA THR A 84 -3.45 23.80 6.65
C THR A 84 -2.65 24.42 7.79
N ASN A 85 -1.39 24.05 7.94
CA ASN A 85 -0.44 25.00 8.51
C ASN A 85 -0.61 26.25 7.65
N ARG A 86 -1.43 27.22 8.10
CA ARG A 86 -1.69 28.45 7.36
C ARG A 86 -0.37 29.19 7.36
N ILE A 87 0.41 28.96 6.30
CA ILE A 87 1.60 29.71 6.00
C ILE A 87 1.15 31.17 6.01
N ARG A 88 1.75 31.98 6.90
CA ARG A 88 1.42 33.39 6.94
C ARG A 88 1.64 33.97 5.54
N PRO A 89 0.71 34.78 5.00
CA PRO A 89 0.92 35.44 3.72
C PRO A 89 2.31 36.13 3.71
N GLY A 90 3.11 35.85 2.68
CA GLY A 90 4.47 36.40 2.55
C GLY A 90 5.61 35.51 3.06
N VAL A 91 5.34 34.36 3.69
CA VAL A 91 6.39 33.39 4.03
C VAL A 91 6.75 32.58 2.78
N GLN A 92 7.91 32.87 2.20
CA GLN A 92 8.48 32.07 1.12
C GLN A 92 9.31 30.91 1.67
N LYS A 93 9.20 29.74 1.02
CA LYS A 93 10.09 28.61 1.27
C LYS A 93 11.54 29.04 1.04
N ARG A 94 12.43 28.80 1.99
CA ARG A 94 13.88 29.06 1.79
C ARG A 94 14.36 28.27 0.58
N ARG A 95 15.04 28.94 -0.35
CA ARG A 95 15.78 28.27 -1.42
C ARG A 95 16.86 27.38 -0.79
N ARG A 96 16.97 26.15 -1.27
CA ARG A 96 18.10 25.28 -0.90
C ARG A 96 19.37 25.88 -1.53
N PRO A 97 20.48 26.03 -0.78
CA PRO A 97 21.71 26.62 -1.32
C PRO A 97 22.37 25.73 -2.38
N VAL A 98 22.29 24.40 -2.21
CA VAL A 98 22.82 23.39 -3.14
C VAL A 98 21.93 22.15 -3.05
N THR A 99 21.48 21.63 -4.18
CA THR A 99 20.90 20.28 -4.26
C THR A 99 22.07 19.30 -4.29
N PRO A 100 22.11 18.26 -3.43
CA PRO A 100 23.14 17.21 -3.55
C PRO A 100 23.11 16.64 -4.96
N ASP A 101 24.28 16.45 -5.56
CA ASP A 101 24.39 15.82 -6.87
C ASP A 101 23.76 14.41 -6.80
N SER A 102 22.89 14.11 -7.76
CA SER A 102 22.40 12.75 -7.96
C SER A 102 23.52 11.96 -8.61
N ASP A 103 23.95 10.84 -8.02
CA ASP A 103 24.98 9.93 -8.58
C ASP A 103 24.52 9.19 -9.86
N THR A 104 23.56 9.75 -10.59
CA THR A 104 23.08 9.23 -11.87
C THR A 104 23.70 10.04 -12.99
N GLN A 105 24.81 9.53 -13.51
CA GLN A 105 25.39 10.02 -14.75
C GLN A 105 24.37 9.96 -15.89
N SER A 106 24.28 11.06 -16.64
CA SER A 106 23.98 11.10 -18.08
C SER A 106 22.58 10.69 -18.54
N GLU A 107 21.60 11.56 -18.35
CA GLU A 107 20.63 11.86 -19.41
C GLU A 107 20.53 13.38 -19.57
N GLU A 108 20.75 13.83 -20.80
CA GLU A 108 20.91 15.22 -21.21
C GLU A 108 19.60 16.00 -21.01
N GLU A 109 19.46 16.75 -19.90
CA GLU A 109 18.32 17.65 -19.69
C GLU A 109 18.38 18.84 -20.66
N THR A 110 17.86 18.66 -21.87
CA THR A 110 17.55 19.78 -22.76
C THR A 110 16.53 20.69 -22.08
N LYS A 111 16.90 21.98 -21.91
CA LYS A 111 15.99 23.06 -21.49
C LYS A 111 14.66 22.96 -22.23
N ARG A 112 13.57 22.71 -21.50
CA ARG A 112 12.22 22.82 -22.05
C ARG A 112 11.92 24.29 -22.36
N VAL A 113 12.16 24.68 -23.59
CA VAL A 113 11.53 25.86 -24.19
C VAL A 113 10.03 25.57 -24.20
N ARG A 114 9.21 26.49 -23.68
CA ARG A 114 7.75 26.40 -23.82
C ARG A 114 7.44 26.57 -25.30
N TYR A 115 7.15 25.47 -25.98
CA TYR A 115 6.54 25.52 -27.29
C TYR A 115 5.06 25.85 -27.10
N ASP A 116 4.59 26.83 -27.87
CA ASP A 116 3.16 27.11 -28.04
C ASP A 116 2.57 25.96 -28.86
N ASP A 117 1.60 25.23 -28.28
CA ASP A 117 1.06 23.97 -28.79
C ASP A 117 -0.02 24.19 -29.87
N SER A 118 -0.03 25.36 -30.51
CA SER A 118 -1.05 25.81 -31.46
C SER A 118 -0.81 25.31 -32.90
N GLU A 119 0.35 24.70 -33.18
CA GLU A 119 0.74 24.26 -34.54
C GLU A 119 0.98 22.74 -34.64
N TYR A 120 0.40 21.92 -33.76
CA TYR A 120 0.50 20.47 -33.86
C TYR A 120 -0.32 19.95 -35.07
N TYR A 121 0.36 19.67 -36.18
CA TYR A 121 -0.19 18.93 -37.31
C TYR A 121 0.28 17.46 -37.24
N PRO A 122 -0.63 16.49 -37.02
CA PRO A 122 -0.28 15.08 -36.99
C PRO A 122 0.07 14.60 -38.39
N SER A 123 1.37 14.48 -38.70
CA SER A 123 1.86 13.89 -39.94
C SER A 123 1.89 12.36 -39.84
N SER A 124 0.71 11.74 -39.86
CA SER A 124 0.60 10.29 -40.03
C SER A 124 0.31 9.95 -41.49
N SER A 125 1.36 9.64 -42.26
CA SER A 125 1.22 8.97 -43.55
C SER A 125 0.90 7.48 -43.31
N PRO A 126 -0.11 6.89 -43.98
CA PRO A 126 -0.39 5.47 -43.83
C PRO A 126 0.70 4.64 -44.53
N ILE A 127 1.29 3.70 -43.79
CA ILE A 127 2.18 2.66 -44.31
C ILE A 127 1.37 1.84 -45.32
N ARG A 128 1.72 1.93 -46.61
CA ARG A 128 1.26 0.96 -47.61
C ARG A 128 2.05 -0.33 -47.43
N LEU A 129 1.36 -1.37 -46.97
CA LEU A 129 1.82 -2.75 -47.08
C LEU A 129 1.86 -3.12 -48.57
N ASN A 130 3.05 -3.38 -49.10
CA ASN A 130 3.20 -4.00 -50.42
C ASN A 130 2.94 -5.51 -50.31
N GLY A 131 2.15 -6.04 -51.24
CA GLY A 131 2.15 -7.45 -51.64
C GLY A 131 2.92 -7.63 -52.94
#